data_AF-G8LVH5-F1
#
_entry.id   AF-G8LVH5-F1
#
_cell.length_a   1.000
_cell.length_b   1.000
_cell.length_c   1.000
_cell.angle_alpha   90.00
_cell.angle_beta   90.00
_cell.angle_gamma   90.00
#
_symmetry.space_group_name_H-M   'P 1'
#
loop_
_entity.id
_entity.type
_entity.pdbx_description
1 polymer ?
#
loop_
_entity_poly.entity_id
_entity_poly.type
_entity_poly.pdbx_seq_one_letter_code
_entity_poly.pdbx_strand_id
1 'polypeptide(L)'
;MIVTVVVGGVFYILTRNNVNGFADKYRENIKKVPVIRHALPKIEDPDEAENYSRDKLLSLYKQFKAENEELKRQLSDIEKINKELSKYKEDADSMTKKYEELKSEAEKEKAKMEEYKKKVDELVAKGDKEGFAEYFAQVNSETAEKIYREIVKEQKESEEAKQFAQLYEKMDTSSCAKIFEQLGSEKIDLISYTLKNMKKDIAAEIISEMSSEFAAKITDKLAKDYGIKFARDEETGE
;
A
#
# COMPACT_ATOMS: atom_id res chain seq x y z
N MET A 1 60.28 59.17 -57.53
CA MET A 1 58.97 58.67 -58.00
C MET A 1 59.09 57.56 -59.05
N ILE A 2 59.83 57.76 -60.15
CA ILE A 2 59.97 56.77 -61.24
C ILE A 2 60.56 55.43 -60.75
N VAL A 3 61.63 55.47 -59.95
CA VAL A 3 62.28 54.25 -59.41
C VAL A 3 61.31 53.40 -58.59
N THR A 4 60.45 54.02 -57.77
CA THR A 4 59.46 53.34 -56.93
C THR A 4 58.40 52.63 -57.75
N VAL A 5 57.98 53.22 -58.87
CA VAL A 5 56.99 52.63 -59.78
C VAL A 5 57.59 51.44 -60.53
N VAL A 6 58.83 51.55 -60.99
CA VAL A 6 59.53 50.45 -61.70
C VAL A 6 59.76 49.26 -60.75
N VAL A 7 60.28 49.51 -59.55
CA VAL A 7 60.53 48.45 -58.55
C VAL A 7 59.21 47.80 -58.10
N GLY A 8 58.16 48.58 -57.86
CA GLY A 8 56.84 48.07 -57.53
C GLY A 8 56.23 47.23 -58.66
N GLY A 9 56.41 47.64 -59.91
CA GLY A 9 55.96 46.89 -61.09
C GLY A 9 56.66 45.53 -61.23
N VAL A 10 57.97 45.46 -61.01
CA VAL A 10 58.73 44.20 -61.03
C VAL A 10 58.23 43.26 -59.92
N PHE A 11 58.05 43.77 -58.70
CA PHE A 11 57.50 42.99 -57.58
C PHE A 11 56.08 42.48 -57.84
N TYR A 12 55.25 43.30 -58.48
CA TYR A 12 53.89 42.92 -58.87
C TYR A 12 53.92 41.74 -59.85
N ILE A 13 54.80 41.76 -60.85
CA ILE A 13 54.94 40.67 -61.84
C ILE A 13 55.49 39.39 -61.19
N LEU A 14 56.51 39.49 -60.33
CA LEU A 14 57.08 38.34 -59.62
C LEU A 14 56.05 37.66 -58.71
N THR A 15 55.22 38.46 -58.02
CA THR A 15 54.13 37.96 -57.18
C THR A 15 53.03 37.32 -58.01
N ARG A 16 52.61 37.96 -59.12
CA ARG A 16 51.51 37.48 -59.97
C ARG A 16 51.80 36.14 -60.64
N ASN A 17 53.03 35.94 -61.11
CA ASN A 17 53.43 34.69 -61.75
C ASN A 17 53.98 33.64 -60.77
N ASN A 18 53.96 33.93 -59.46
CA ASN A 18 54.52 33.08 -58.41
C ASN A 18 55.91 32.51 -58.78
N VAL A 19 56.80 33.37 -59.28
CA VAL A 19 58.08 32.93 -59.86
C VAL A 19 58.90 32.20 -58.80
N ASN A 20 59.19 30.92 -59.04
CA ASN A 20 59.90 30.03 -58.11
C ASN A 20 59.27 29.95 -56.69
N GLY A 21 57.94 30.05 -56.59
CA GLY A 21 57.22 29.98 -55.31
C GLY A 21 57.33 31.25 -54.45
N PHE A 22 57.76 32.37 -55.04
CA PHE A 22 57.96 33.64 -54.32
C PHE A 22 56.69 34.17 -53.66
N ALA A 23 55.55 34.08 -54.34
CA ALA A 23 54.29 34.60 -53.83
C ALA A 23 53.76 33.76 -52.66
N ASP A 24 53.99 32.44 -52.69
CA ASP A 24 53.62 31.54 -51.59
C ASP A 24 54.52 31.72 -50.38
N LYS A 25 55.84 31.81 -50.60
CA LYS A 25 56.83 31.97 -49.52
C LYS A 25 56.64 33.26 -48.70
N TYR A 26 56.22 34.35 -49.35
CA TYR A 26 56.07 35.66 -48.71
C TYR A 26 54.61 36.12 -48.62
N ARG A 27 53.65 35.21 -48.79
CA ARG A 27 52.21 35.51 -48.90
C ARG A 27 51.67 36.40 -47.78
N GLU A 28 51.99 36.06 -46.53
CA GLU A 28 51.55 36.80 -45.35
C GLU A 28 52.14 38.22 -45.27
N ASN A 29 53.34 38.43 -45.82
CA ASN A 29 53.95 39.75 -45.92
C ASN A 29 53.34 40.56 -47.07
N ILE A 30 53.07 39.92 -48.21
CA ILE A 30 52.51 40.55 -49.41
C ILE A 30 51.05 40.98 -49.19
N LYS A 31 50.25 40.19 -48.43
CA LYS A 31 48.87 40.55 -48.04
C LYS A 31 48.77 41.91 -47.34
N LYS A 32 49.80 42.29 -46.57
CA LYS A 32 49.86 43.54 -45.80
C LYS A 32 50.13 44.77 -46.68
N VAL A 33 50.55 44.59 -47.93
CA VAL A 33 50.86 45.69 -48.86
C VAL A 33 49.64 45.99 -49.75
N PRO A 34 49.02 47.19 -49.66
CA PRO A 34 47.74 47.50 -50.30
C PRO A 34 47.69 47.29 -51.81
N VAL A 35 48.79 47.55 -52.53
CA VAL A 35 48.85 47.47 -53.99
C VAL A 35 49.22 46.06 -54.45
N ILE A 36 50.20 45.42 -53.79
CA ILE A 36 50.79 44.15 -54.22
C ILE A 36 49.93 42.95 -53.79
N ARG A 37 49.09 43.08 -52.75
CA ARG A 37 48.18 41.99 -52.32
C ARG A 37 47.27 41.47 -53.44
N HIS A 38 46.89 42.32 -54.40
CA HIS A 38 46.04 41.94 -55.54
C HIS A 38 46.76 41.09 -56.58
N ALA A 39 48.10 41.01 -56.52
CA ALA A 39 48.91 40.13 -57.35
C ALA A 39 49.05 38.73 -56.77
N LEU A 40 48.58 38.43 -55.56
CA LEU A 40 48.72 37.10 -54.97
C LEU A 40 47.91 36.07 -55.78
N PRO A 41 48.50 34.90 -56.13
CA PRO A 41 47.76 33.82 -56.74
C PRO A 41 46.68 33.31 -55.75
N LYS A 42 45.58 32.80 -56.30
CA LYS A 42 44.56 32.10 -55.51
C LYS A 42 45.22 30.87 -54.85
N ILE A 43 44.83 30.55 -53.61
CA ILE A 43 45.17 29.24 -53.04
C ILE A 43 44.24 28.28 -53.76
N GLU A 44 44.78 27.28 -54.44
CA GLU A 44 43.98 26.11 -54.82
C GLU A 44 43.78 25.30 -53.54
N ASP A 45 42.54 25.16 -53.08
CA ASP A 45 42.22 24.29 -51.96
C ASP A 45 42.33 22.84 -52.44
N PRO A 46 43.23 22.00 -51.89
CA PRO A 46 43.37 20.61 -52.33
C PRO A 46 42.06 19.80 -52.23
N ASP A 47 41.08 20.26 -51.45
CA ASP A 47 39.75 19.66 -51.32
C ASP A 47 38.64 20.33 -52.17
N GLU A 48 38.97 21.33 -52.99
CA GLU A 48 38.03 21.91 -53.97
C GLU A 48 37.65 20.87 -55.04
N ALA A 49 36.36 20.79 -55.37
CA ALA A 49 35.82 19.81 -56.32
C ALA A 49 36.48 19.86 -57.71
N GLU A 50 37.01 21.03 -58.10
CA GLU A 50 37.73 21.25 -59.37
C GLU A 50 39.08 20.51 -59.42
N ASN A 51 39.64 20.14 -58.27
CA ASN A 51 40.94 19.44 -58.14
C ASN A 51 40.81 17.91 -58.16
N TYR A 52 39.59 17.37 -58.24
CA TYR A 52 39.33 15.94 -58.28
C TYR A 52 39.11 15.44 -59.71
N SER A 53 39.67 14.26 -60.03
CA SER A 53 39.32 13.56 -61.26
C SER A 53 37.84 13.14 -61.25
N ARG A 54 37.23 13.05 -62.43
CA ARG A 54 35.82 12.67 -62.60
C ARG A 54 35.48 11.34 -61.91
N ASP A 55 36.38 10.36 -61.97
CA ASP A 55 36.20 9.05 -61.33
C ASP A 55 36.24 9.15 -59.79
N LYS A 56 37.12 10.00 -59.25
CA LYS A 56 37.22 10.24 -57.80
C LYS A 56 35.98 10.98 -57.28
N LEU A 57 35.46 11.97 -58.02
CA LEU A 57 34.19 12.64 -57.71
C LEU A 57 33.00 11.66 -57.72
N LEU A 58 32.93 10.78 -58.72
CA LEU A 58 31.86 9.78 -58.80
C LEU A 58 31.93 8.77 -57.64
N SER A 59 33.14 8.35 -57.25
CA SER A 59 33.36 7.49 -56.09
C SER A 59 32.91 8.15 -54.79
N LEU A 60 33.35 9.39 -54.53
CA LEU A 60 32.97 10.16 -53.35
C LEU A 60 31.45 10.39 -53.29
N TYR A 61 30.83 10.75 -54.42
CA TYR A 61 29.38 10.90 -54.48
C TYR A 61 28.63 9.61 -54.12
N LYS A 62 29.06 8.46 -54.64
CA LYS A 62 28.45 7.16 -54.29
C LYS A 62 28.61 6.85 -52.80
N GLN A 63 29.80 7.11 -52.24
CA GLN A 63 30.07 6.93 -50.82
C GLN A 63 29.21 7.84 -49.95
N PHE A 64 29.20 9.14 -50.21
CA PHE A 64 28.36 10.10 -49.49
C PHE A 64 26.88 9.77 -49.60
N LYS A 65 26.42 9.32 -50.76
CA LYS A 65 25.03 8.88 -50.93
C LYS A 65 24.73 7.67 -50.05
N ALA A 66 25.63 6.68 -49.99
CA ALA A 66 25.45 5.50 -49.14
C ALA A 66 25.48 5.87 -47.64
N GLU A 67 26.46 6.67 -47.21
CA GLU A 67 26.58 7.15 -45.82
C GLU A 67 25.37 8.01 -45.41
N ASN A 68 24.87 8.87 -46.28
CA ASN A 68 23.71 9.70 -45.98
C ASN A 68 22.42 8.86 -45.86
N GLU A 69 22.25 7.82 -46.67
CA GLU A 69 21.13 6.89 -46.51
C GLU A 69 21.24 6.04 -45.22
N GLU A 70 22.45 5.63 -44.84
CA GLU A 70 22.73 4.97 -43.55
C GLU A 70 22.40 5.88 -42.37
N LEU A 71 22.88 7.13 -42.39
CA LEU A 71 22.62 8.14 -41.35
C LEU A 71 21.12 8.44 -41.21
N LYS A 72 20.38 8.53 -42.32
CA LYS A 72 18.91 8.69 -42.27
C LYS A 72 18.22 7.51 -41.60
N ARG A 73 18.68 6.28 -41.85
CA ARG A 73 18.13 5.08 -41.19
C ARG A 73 18.40 5.12 -39.70
N GLN A 74 19.65 5.40 -39.31
CA GLN A 74 20.04 5.51 -37.90
C GLN A 74 19.26 6.61 -37.18
N LEU A 75 19.06 7.77 -37.79
CA LEU A 75 18.24 8.85 -37.24
C LEU A 75 16.79 8.39 -37.03
N SER A 76 16.20 7.73 -38.03
CA SER A 76 14.84 7.21 -37.91
C SER A 76 14.70 6.17 -36.79
N ASP A 77 15.69 5.31 -36.59
CA ASP A 77 15.66 4.31 -35.52
C ASP A 77 15.89 4.93 -34.14
N ILE A 78 16.79 5.91 -34.02
CA ILE A 78 16.98 6.68 -32.79
C ILE A 78 15.70 7.44 -32.42
N GLU A 79 15.00 8.04 -33.39
CA GLU A 79 13.72 8.71 -33.14
C GLU A 79 12.65 7.75 -32.62
N LYS A 80 12.57 6.53 -33.16
CA LYS A 80 11.66 5.48 -32.66
C LYS A 80 12.02 5.08 -31.22
N ILE A 81 13.30 4.80 -30.96
CA ILE A 81 13.78 4.41 -29.64
C ILE A 81 13.52 5.52 -28.62
N ASN A 82 13.80 6.79 -28.96
CA ASN A 82 13.53 7.92 -28.08
C ASN A 82 12.03 8.07 -27.79
N LYS A 83 11.17 7.82 -28.78
CA LYS A 83 9.71 7.85 -28.58
C LYS A 83 9.25 6.73 -27.65
N GLU A 84 9.80 5.53 -27.78
CA GLU A 84 9.52 4.41 -26.88
C GLU A 84 10.04 4.69 -25.47
N LEU A 85 11.27 5.17 -25.34
CA LEU A 85 11.88 5.51 -24.06
C LEU A 85 11.10 6.61 -23.31
N SER A 86 10.58 7.59 -24.05
CA SER A 86 9.73 8.64 -23.48
C SER A 86 8.45 8.06 -22.89
N LYS A 87 7.80 7.12 -23.60
CA LYS A 87 6.62 6.42 -23.07
C LYS A 87 6.94 5.59 -21.84
N TYR A 88 8.04 4.82 -21.87
CA TYR A 88 8.47 4.04 -20.71
C TYR A 88 8.74 4.91 -19.49
N LYS A 89 9.31 6.10 -19.69
CA LYS A 89 9.54 7.07 -18.62
C LYS A 89 8.23 7.60 -18.04
N GLU A 90 7.28 7.98 -18.90
CA GLU A 90 5.95 8.42 -18.47
C GLU A 90 5.21 7.32 -17.69
N ASP A 91 5.27 6.08 -18.16
CA ASP A 91 4.67 4.92 -17.49
C ASP A 91 5.35 4.64 -16.14
N ALA A 92 6.68 4.72 -16.07
CA ALA A 92 7.43 4.54 -14.83
C ALA A 92 7.10 5.63 -13.79
N ASP A 93 7.00 6.88 -14.22
CA ASP A 93 6.62 8.00 -13.35
C ASP A 93 5.18 7.83 -12.83
N SER A 94 4.26 7.37 -13.69
CA SER A 94 2.88 7.06 -13.32
C SER A 94 2.78 5.90 -12.31
N MET A 95 3.53 4.81 -12.54
CA MET A 95 3.58 3.66 -11.65
C MET A 95 4.19 4.03 -10.29
N THR A 96 5.21 4.87 -10.27
CA THR A 96 5.84 5.35 -9.04
C THR A 96 4.84 6.14 -8.19
N LYS A 97 4.08 7.06 -8.80
CA LYS A 97 3.03 7.81 -8.08
C LYS A 97 1.95 6.91 -7.50
N LYS A 98 1.44 5.96 -8.29
CA LYS A 98 0.43 4.99 -7.81
C LYS A 98 0.97 4.14 -6.66
N TYR A 99 2.24 3.75 -6.73
CA TYR A 99 2.88 3.00 -5.66
C TYR A 99 2.98 3.82 -4.36
N GLU A 100 3.37 5.10 -4.44
CA GLU A 100 3.42 5.99 -3.28
C GLU A 100 2.03 6.23 -2.67
N GLU A 101 1.01 6.44 -3.50
CA GLU A 101 -0.38 6.58 -3.07
C GLU A 101 -0.87 5.32 -2.34
N LEU A 102 -0.70 4.15 -2.96
CA LEU A 102 -1.11 2.86 -2.39
C LEU A 102 -0.36 2.58 -1.08
N LYS A 103 0.93 2.91 -1.01
CA LYS A 103 1.73 2.77 0.22
C LYS A 103 1.19 3.67 1.32
N SER A 104 0.86 4.93 1.01
CA SER A 104 0.29 5.88 1.97
C SER A 104 -1.08 5.40 2.49
N GLU A 105 -1.93 4.86 1.62
CA GLU A 105 -3.21 4.28 2.00
C GLU A 105 -3.03 3.05 2.90
N ALA A 106 -2.14 2.13 2.54
CA ALA A 106 -1.84 0.94 3.33
C ALA A 106 -1.29 1.30 4.73
N GLU A 107 -0.45 2.33 4.84
CA GLU A 107 0.04 2.83 6.13
C GLU A 107 -1.09 3.39 6.99
N LYS A 108 -2.03 4.14 6.40
CA LYS A 108 -3.22 4.66 7.10
C LYS A 108 -4.16 3.54 7.55
N GLU A 109 -4.40 2.54 6.72
CA GLU A 109 -5.21 1.38 7.08
C GLU A 109 -4.57 0.57 8.19
N LYS A 110 -3.25 0.36 8.13
CA LYS A 110 -2.51 -0.32 9.20
C LYS A 110 -2.64 0.43 10.53
N ALA A 111 -2.49 1.75 10.53
CA ALA A 111 -2.65 2.56 11.74
C ALA A 111 -4.08 2.44 12.32
N LYS A 112 -5.12 2.53 11.48
CA LYS A 112 -6.51 2.30 11.91
C LYS A 112 -6.70 0.90 12.51
N MET A 113 -6.10 -0.11 11.90
CA MET A 113 -6.22 -1.48 12.38
C MET A 113 -5.50 -1.71 13.71
N GLU A 114 -4.38 -1.03 13.95
CA GLU A 114 -3.71 -1.02 15.26
C GLU A 114 -4.57 -0.33 16.33
N GLU A 115 -5.24 0.78 16.00
CA GLU A 115 -6.20 1.42 16.91
C GLU A 115 -7.41 0.52 17.21
N TYR A 116 -7.94 -0.15 16.20
CA TYR A 116 -9.02 -1.12 16.36
C TYR A 116 -8.63 -2.26 17.30
N LYS A 117 -7.44 -2.85 17.12
CA LYS A 117 -6.94 -3.88 18.03
C LYS A 117 -6.84 -3.38 19.46
N LYS A 118 -6.27 -2.20 19.69
CA LYS A 118 -6.17 -1.62 21.05
C LYS A 118 -7.54 -1.44 21.70
N LYS A 119 -8.53 -0.89 20.96
CA LYS A 119 -9.89 -0.73 21.48
C LYS A 119 -10.53 -2.06 21.85
N VAL A 120 -10.38 -3.08 21.01
CA VAL A 120 -10.88 -4.43 21.32
C VAL A 120 -10.19 -5.00 22.55
N ASP A 121 -8.86 -4.93 22.65
CA ASP A 121 -8.10 -5.42 23.80
C ASP A 121 -8.55 -4.73 25.11
N GLU A 122 -8.81 -3.43 25.07
CA GLU A 122 -9.35 -2.67 26.21
C GLU A 122 -10.76 -3.12 26.61
N LEU A 123 -11.64 -3.37 25.64
CA LEU A 123 -12.99 -3.86 25.88
C LEU A 123 -12.97 -5.29 26.46
N VAL A 124 -12.12 -6.18 25.93
CA VAL A 124 -11.90 -7.54 26.47
C VAL A 124 -11.46 -7.45 27.93
N ALA A 125 -10.44 -6.64 28.21
CA ALA A 125 -9.86 -6.53 29.55
C ALA A 125 -10.86 -6.01 30.60
N LYS A 126 -11.79 -5.13 30.19
CA LYS A 126 -12.85 -4.58 31.06
C LYS A 126 -14.08 -5.49 31.17
N GLY A 127 -14.22 -6.50 30.30
CA GLY A 127 -15.44 -7.31 30.21
C GLY A 127 -16.66 -6.48 29.79
N ASP A 128 -16.45 -5.39 29.06
CA ASP A 128 -17.47 -4.38 28.73
C ASP A 128 -18.32 -4.84 27.54
N LYS A 129 -19.35 -5.65 27.82
CA LYS A 129 -20.27 -6.20 26.81
C LYS A 129 -20.99 -5.10 26.00
N GLU A 130 -21.31 -3.98 26.63
CA GLU A 130 -22.01 -2.85 25.99
C GLU A 130 -21.07 -2.11 25.03
N GLY A 131 -19.85 -1.81 25.47
CA GLY A 131 -18.82 -1.23 24.62
C GLY A 131 -18.44 -2.13 23.44
N PHE A 132 -18.50 -3.46 23.59
CA PHE A 132 -18.36 -4.41 22.48
C PHE A 132 -19.45 -4.25 21.42
N ALA A 133 -20.71 -4.14 21.83
CA ALA A 133 -21.82 -3.98 20.89
C ALA A 133 -21.72 -2.65 20.12
N GLU A 134 -21.41 -1.55 20.80
CA GLU A 134 -21.23 -0.23 20.18
C GLU A 134 -20.03 -0.21 19.21
N TYR A 135 -18.91 -0.84 19.59
CA TYR A 135 -17.73 -0.95 18.75
C TYR A 135 -18.02 -1.70 17.45
N PHE A 136 -18.69 -2.86 17.53
CA PHE A 136 -19.04 -3.61 16.32
C PHE A 136 -20.07 -2.86 15.47
N ALA A 137 -20.99 -2.09 16.07
CA ALA A 137 -21.96 -1.28 15.31
C ALA A 137 -21.29 -0.24 14.40
N GLN A 138 -20.14 0.28 14.81
CA GLN A 138 -19.34 1.22 14.01
C GLN A 138 -18.50 0.53 12.92
N VAL A 139 -18.08 -0.73 13.15
CA VAL A 139 -17.16 -1.45 12.26
C VAL A 139 -17.90 -2.31 11.23
N ASN A 140 -18.99 -2.96 11.62
CA ASN A 140 -19.80 -3.83 10.77
C ASN A 140 -21.20 -4.01 11.37
N SER A 141 -22.18 -3.30 10.80
CA SER A 141 -23.56 -3.26 11.30
C SER A 141 -24.24 -4.64 11.36
N GLU A 142 -23.92 -5.54 10.43
CA GLU A 142 -24.53 -6.88 10.35
C GLU A 142 -23.98 -7.83 11.44
N THR A 143 -22.69 -7.69 11.76
CA THR A 143 -22.06 -8.45 12.86
C THR A 143 -22.48 -7.90 14.22
N ALA A 144 -22.60 -6.58 14.33
CA ALA A 144 -23.07 -5.90 15.54
C ALA A 144 -24.49 -6.30 15.92
N GLU A 145 -25.38 -6.43 14.94
CA GLU A 145 -26.77 -6.82 15.16
C GLU A 145 -26.89 -8.22 15.78
N LYS A 146 -26.05 -9.18 15.35
CA LYS A 146 -26.03 -10.54 15.92
C LYS A 146 -25.53 -10.52 17.37
N ILE A 147 -24.40 -9.87 17.62
CA ILE A 147 -23.80 -9.76 18.97
C ILE A 147 -24.75 -9.02 19.91
N TYR A 148 -25.35 -7.91 19.47
CA TYR A 148 -26.31 -7.15 20.27
C TYR A 148 -27.59 -7.95 20.56
N ARG A 149 -28.12 -8.69 19.58
CA ARG A 149 -29.27 -9.60 19.80
C ARG A 149 -28.94 -10.68 20.84
N GLU A 150 -27.74 -11.25 20.80
CA GLU A 150 -27.29 -12.24 21.79
C GLU A 150 -27.13 -11.63 23.18
N ILE A 151 -26.49 -10.45 23.31
CA ILE A 151 -26.33 -9.74 24.58
C ILE A 151 -27.68 -9.36 25.19
N VAL A 152 -28.58 -8.79 24.39
CA VAL A 152 -29.92 -8.39 24.85
C VAL A 152 -30.75 -9.62 25.23
N LYS A 153 -30.59 -10.74 24.51
CA LYS A 153 -31.25 -12.00 24.84
C LYS A 153 -30.73 -12.57 26.17
N GLU A 154 -29.40 -12.62 26.37
CA GLU A 154 -28.80 -13.02 27.64
C GLU A 154 -29.25 -12.12 28.80
N GLN A 155 -29.31 -10.79 28.59
CA GLN A 155 -29.75 -9.83 29.59
C GLN A 155 -31.23 -10.03 29.95
N LYS A 156 -32.11 -10.21 28.96
CA LYS A 156 -33.54 -10.48 29.19
C LYS A 156 -33.77 -11.81 29.89
N GLU A 157 -33.11 -12.89 29.45
CA GLU A 157 -33.18 -14.19 30.10
C GLU A 157 -32.70 -14.12 31.56
N SER A 158 -31.67 -13.30 31.84
CA SER A 158 -31.19 -13.04 33.22
C SER A 158 -32.15 -12.18 34.05
N GLU A 159 -32.78 -11.15 33.47
CA GLU A 159 -33.75 -10.30 34.18
C GLU A 159 -35.06 -11.03 34.48
N GLU A 160 -35.61 -11.77 33.53
CA GLU A 160 -36.82 -12.58 33.71
C GLU A 160 -36.59 -13.66 34.78
N ALA A 161 -35.40 -14.28 34.78
CA ALA A 161 -34.99 -15.23 35.82
C ALA A 161 -34.90 -14.59 37.21
N LYS A 162 -34.31 -13.38 37.30
CA LYS A 162 -34.24 -12.62 38.56
C LYS A 162 -35.62 -12.20 39.04
N GLN A 163 -36.51 -11.76 38.14
CA GLN A 163 -37.88 -11.37 38.51
C GLN A 163 -38.68 -12.58 39.02
N PHE A 164 -38.53 -13.74 38.38
CA PHE A 164 -39.15 -14.98 38.83
C PHE A 164 -38.60 -15.43 40.19
N ALA A 165 -37.28 -15.37 40.39
CA ALA A 165 -36.64 -15.69 41.66
C ALA A 165 -37.07 -14.72 42.80
N GLN A 166 -37.18 -13.42 42.50
CA GLN A 166 -37.65 -12.39 43.44
C GLN A 166 -39.08 -12.59 43.93
N LEU A 167 -39.94 -13.28 43.15
CA LEU A 167 -41.28 -13.64 43.61
C LEU A 167 -41.23 -14.57 44.83
N TYR A 168 -40.30 -15.53 44.79
CA TYR A 168 -40.08 -16.50 45.87
C TYR A 168 -39.19 -15.92 47.00
N GLU A 169 -38.28 -14.99 46.71
CA GLU A 169 -37.49 -14.30 47.77
C GLU A 169 -38.35 -13.52 48.77
N LYS A 170 -39.52 -13.05 48.34
CA LYS A 170 -40.43 -12.27 49.18
C LYS A 170 -41.44 -13.16 49.92
N MET A 171 -41.43 -14.46 49.65
CA MET A 171 -42.32 -15.44 50.27
C MET A 171 -41.62 -16.08 51.47
N ASP A 172 -42.39 -16.50 52.46
CA ASP A 172 -41.89 -17.30 53.60
C ASP A 172 -41.12 -18.52 53.09
N THR A 173 -39.90 -18.72 53.59
CA THR A 173 -38.98 -19.74 53.09
C THR A 173 -39.56 -21.15 53.28
N SER A 174 -40.28 -21.40 54.40
CA SER A 174 -40.82 -22.74 54.67
C SER A 174 -42.00 -23.06 53.77
N SER A 175 -42.73 -22.02 53.38
CA SER A 175 -43.81 -22.09 52.39
C SER A 175 -43.24 -22.33 50.99
N CYS A 176 -42.14 -21.68 50.61
CA CYS A 176 -41.42 -21.96 49.37
C CYS A 176 -40.90 -23.40 49.32
N ALA A 177 -40.30 -23.88 50.40
CA ALA A 177 -39.77 -25.24 50.51
C ALA A 177 -40.89 -26.26 50.23
N LYS A 178 -42.05 -26.12 50.89
CA LYS A 178 -43.21 -27.00 50.66
C LYS A 178 -43.73 -26.96 49.23
N ILE A 179 -43.79 -25.79 48.60
CA ILE A 179 -44.20 -25.66 47.20
C ILE A 179 -43.22 -26.39 46.28
N PHE A 180 -41.92 -26.21 46.49
CA PHE A 180 -40.88 -26.87 45.69
C PHE A 180 -40.87 -28.39 45.87
N GLU A 181 -41.13 -28.88 47.08
CA GLU A 181 -41.29 -30.32 47.32
C GLU A 181 -42.55 -30.89 46.67
N GLN A 182 -43.66 -30.15 46.68
CA GLN A 182 -44.91 -30.55 46.02
C GLN A 182 -44.79 -30.58 44.49
N LEU A 183 -43.99 -29.67 43.90
CA LEU A 183 -43.64 -29.72 42.48
C LEU A 183 -42.81 -30.97 42.14
N GLY A 184 -42.09 -31.52 43.12
CA GLY A 184 -41.40 -32.80 43.03
C GLY A 184 -40.21 -32.80 42.07
N SER A 185 -39.64 -34.00 41.87
CA SER A 185 -38.44 -34.17 41.04
C SER A 185 -38.68 -33.93 39.54
N GLU A 186 -39.93 -33.92 39.07
CA GLU A 186 -40.27 -33.62 37.67
C GLU A 186 -40.01 -32.16 37.28
N LYS A 187 -39.94 -31.25 38.26
CA LYS A 187 -39.67 -29.83 38.06
C LYS A 187 -38.35 -29.39 38.69
N ILE A 188 -37.44 -30.33 38.93
CA ILE A 188 -36.18 -30.08 39.62
C ILE A 188 -35.29 -29.04 38.91
N ASP A 189 -35.33 -29.00 37.57
CA ASP A 189 -34.63 -27.99 36.77
C ASP A 189 -35.15 -26.57 37.04
N LEU A 190 -36.48 -26.40 37.14
CA LEU A 190 -37.11 -25.12 37.43
C LEU A 190 -36.76 -24.65 38.84
N ILE A 191 -36.77 -25.57 39.81
CA ILE A 191 -36.46 -25.27 41.21
C ILE A 191 -34.99 -24.88 41.35
N SER A 192 -34.08 -25.67 40.78
CA SER A 192 -32.64 -25.37 40.72
C SER A 192 -32.38 -24.00 40.08
N TYR A 193 -33.03 -23.75 38.94
CA TYR A 193 -32.91 -22.47 38.22
C TYR A 193 -33.38 -21.28 39.07
N THR A 194 -34.48 -21.44 39.81
CA THR A 194 -35.03 -20.39 40.69
C THR A 194 -34.09 -20.13 41.87
N LEU A 195 -33.62 -21.18 42.54
CA LEU A 195 -32.68 -21.09 43.67
C LEU A 195 -31.32 -20.51 43.26
N LYS A 196 -30.85 -20.81 42.04
CA LYS A 196 -29.61 -20.27 41.47
C LYS A 196 -29.67 -18.76 41.22
N ASN A 197 -30.86 -18.22 40.94
CA ASN A 197 -31.06 -16.82 40.55
C ASN A 197 -31.59 -15.92 41.68
N MET A 198 -31.79 -16.45 42.91
CA MET A 198 -32.12 -15.66 44.11
C MET A 198 -30.88 -15.38 44.98
N LYS A 199 -31.06 -14.59 46.04
CA LYS A 199 -30.02 -14.36 47.06
C LYS A 199 -29.63 -15.67 47.74
N LYS A 200 -28.31 -15.83 47.95
CA LYS A 200 -27.71 -17.09 48.41
C LYS A 200 -28.14 -17.50 49.81
N ASP A 201 -28.33 -16.53 50.70
CA ASP A 201 -28.84 -16.73 52.07
C ASP A 201 -30.27 -17.27 52.05
N ILE A 202 -31.16 -16.67 51.27
CA ILE A 202 -32.55 -17.13 51.11
C ILE A 202 -32.60 -18.52 50.46
N ALA A 203 -31.81 -18.76 49.42
CA ALA A 203 -31.75 -20.08 48.79
C ALA A 203 -31.30 -21.17 49.78
N ALA A 204 -30.28 -20.88 50.59
CA ALA A 204 -29.79 -21.82 51.61
C ALA A 204 -30.84 -22.10 52.68
N GLU A 205 -31.58 -21.08 53.12
CA GLU A 205 -32.68 -21.21 54.08
C GLU A 205 -33.81 -22.08 53.52
N ILE A 206 -34.26 -21.83 52.28
CA ILE A 206 -35.28 -22.65 51.62
C ILE A 206 -34.82 -24.11 51.49
N ILE A 207 -33.56 -24.36 51.10
CA ILE A 207 -33.02 -25.74 51.02
C ILE A 207 -33.00 -26.40 52.40
N SER A 208 -32.71 -25.66 53.47
CA SER A 208 -32.65 -26.19 54.83
C SER A 208 -34.03 -26.57 55.41
N GLU A 209 -35.10 -25.97 54.89
CA GLU A 209 -36.48 -26.25 55.30
C GLU A 209 -37.15 -27.35 54.46
N MET A 210 -36.49 -27.84 53.41
CA MET A 210 -36.89 -29.04 52.68
C MET A 210 -36.56 -30.31 53.49
N SER A 211 -37.26 -31.39 53.19
CA SER A 211 -36.90 -32.76 53.55
C SER A 211 -35.49 -33.09 53.06
N SER A 212 -34.78 -33.86 53.89
CA SER A 212 -33.38 -34.22 53.62
C SER A 212 -33.19 -34.92 52.28
N GLU A 213 -34.16 -35.73 51.85
CA GLU A 213 -34.12 -36.43 50.55
C GLU A 213 -34.24 -35.47 49.37
N PHE A 214 -35.13 -34.48 49.45
CA PHE A 214 -35.33 -33.52 48.37
C PHE A 214 -34.21 -32.48 48.32
N ALA A 215 -33.77 -32.00 49.48
CA ALA A 215 -32.61 -31.11 49.62
C ALA A 215 -31.35 -31.72 48.98
N ALA A 216 -31.10 -33.01 49.18
CA ALA A 216 -29.97 -33.71 48.57
C ALA A 216 -30.05 -33.72 47.04
N LYS A 217 -31.23 -34.02 46.47
CA LYS A 217 -31.45 -34.02 45.02
C LYS A 217 -31.26 -32.63 44.41
N ILE A 218 -31.80 -31.60 45.05
CA ILE A 218 -31.65 -30.21 44.60
C ILE A 218 -30.19 -29.75 44.70
N THR A 219 -29.48 -30.14 45.75
CA THR A 219 -28.06 -29.81 45.91
C THR A 219 -27.19 -30.47 44.85
N ASP A 220 -27.44 -31.75 44.52
CA ASP A 220 -26.76 -32.44 43.40
C ASP A 220 -27.03 -31.74 42.07
N LYS A 221 -28.29 -31.38 41.83
CA LYS A 221 -28.69 -30.65 40.62
C LYS A 221 -28.04 -29.27 40.52
N LEU A 222 -28.03 -28.50 41.61
CA LEU A 222 -27.36 -27.20 41.66
C LEU A 222 -25.86 -27.34 41.39
N ALA A 223 -25.20 -28.33 41.98
CA ALA A 223 -23.78 -28.58 41.74
C ALA A 223 -23.49 -28.85 40.25
N LYS A 224 -24.32 -29.66 39.59
CA LYS A 224 -24.26 -29.89 38.14
C LYS A 224 -24.48 -28.60 37.34
N ASP A 225 -25.46 -27.78 37.72
CA ASP A 225 -25.76 -26.49 37.06
C ASP A 225 -24.68 -25.41 37.31
N TYR A 226 -23.83 -25.59 38.31
CA TYR A 226 -22.61 -24.80 38.56
C TYR A 226 -21.36 -25.41 37.89
N GLY A 227 -21.49 -26.53 37.17
CA GLY A 227 -20.39 -27.20 36.49
C GLY A 227 -19.44 -27.95 37.43
N ILE A 228 -19.86 -28.24 38.67
CA ILE A 228 -19.09 -29.01 39.64
C ILE A 228 -19.21 -30.49 39.27
N LYS A 229 -18.09 -31.12 38.88
CA LYS A 229 -18.04 -32.55 38.56
C LYS A 229 -17.62 -33.35 39.79
N PHE A 230 -18.38 -34.39 40.14
CA PHE A 230 -18.02 -35.33 41.20
C PHE A 230 -17.42 -36.61 40.58
N ALA A 231 -16.44 -37.21 41.25
CA ALA A 231 -15.68 -38.38 40.77
C ALA A 231 -16.51 -39.65 40.51
N ARG A 232 -17.82 -39.63 40.74
CA ARG A 232 -18.71 -40.80 40.62
C ARG A 232 -19.35 -40.95 39.23
N ASP A 233 -19.19 -39.95 38.36
CA ASP A 233 -19.73 -39.96 36.99
C ASP A 233 -18.83 -40.72 35.99
N GLU A 234 -17.68 -41.29 36.42
CA GLU A 234 -16.76 -42.07 35.58
C GLU A 234 -17.11 -43.57 35.47
N GLU A 235 -18.03 -44.10 36.28
CA GLU A 235 -18.25 -45.57 36.37
C GLU A 235 -19.48 -46.12 35.59
N THR A 236 -20.22 -45.31 34.83
CA THR A 236 -21.39 -45.83 34.07
C THR A 236 -21.34 -45.54 32.57
N GLY A 237 -20.14 -45.58 31.98
CA GLY A 237 -19.94 -45.56 30.54
C GLY A 237 -19.41 -46.90 30.02
N GLU A 238 -20.23 -47.96 30.09
CA GLU A 238 -20.14 -49.11 29.18
C GLU A 238 -21.19 -48.98 28.07
#